data_AF-A0A7C5G9N1-F1
#
_entry.id   AF-A0A7C5G9N1-F1
#
_cell.length_a   1.000
_cell.length_b   1.000
_cell.length_c   1.000
_cell.angle_alpha   90.00
_cell.angle_beta   90.00
_cell.angle_gamma   90.00
#
_symmetry.space_group_name_H-M   'P 1'
#
loop_
_entity.id
_entity.type
_entity.pdbx_description
1 polymer ?
#
loop_
_entity_poly.entity_id
_entity_poly.type
_entity_poly.pdbx_seq_one_letter_code
_entity_poly.pdbx_strand_id
1 'polypeptide(L)'
;SGNTFLPSGTVLIGKKLADTLGLATGHQLRLRSDQGVNESLTIAGVFSFGLDALDERTVYVNLKSARGLLGVPQGVNRIQLKLDDLWAAPEFAGLIGPATGLEATPWTTSNAQLLSGLDAQARSGTIIKAFALITIVIGIASALLLSTYRRRSEIGIMRAMGSSRGFVEMVFVAQGAQIGLVGGLLGAGLGWLALSPFPPPGATEAGGLPIEVARGGYPLAIGLTLLGAIVAAILPARAAAKVDPVEVISQ
;
A
#
# COMPACT_ATOMS: atom_id res chain seq x y z
N SER A 1 20.37 -11.14 -10.70
CA SER A 1 20.61 -11.60 -12.08
C SER A 1 20.93 -13.08 -12.02
N GLY A 2 20.14 -13.92 -12.69
CA GLY A 2 20.32 -15.38 -12.66
C GLY A 2 19.99 -15.95 -14.01
N ASN A 3 20.81 -16.89 -14.49
CA ASN A 3 20.55 -17.59 -15.73
C ASN A 3 19.39 -18.56 -15.49
N THR A 4 18.38 -18.58 -16.37
CA THR A 4 17.18 -19.45 -16.22
C THR A 4 17.47 -20.92 -16.48
N PHE A 5 18.69 -21.25 -16.91
CA PHE A 5 19.09 -22.60 -17.23
C PHE A 5 19.73 -23.31 -16.02
N LEU A 6 19.04 -24.33 -15.52
CA LEU A 6 19.55 -25.24 -14.50
C LEU A 6 20.13 -26.49 -15.17
N PRO A 7 21.47 -26.72 -15.10
CA PRO A 7 22.08 -27.94 -15.60
C PRO A 7 21.47 -29.19 -14.96
N SER A 8 21.49 -30.31 -15.68
CA SER A 8 21.03 -31.59 -15.11
C SER A 8 21.89 -31.98 -13.91
N GLY A 9 21.26 -32.50 -12.84
CA GLY A 9 21.96 -32.85 -11.60
C GLY A 9 22.20 -31.67 -10.64
N THR A 10 21.61 -30.50 -10.91
CA THR A 10 21.69 -29.33 -10.03
C THR A 10 20.35 -28.93 -9.43
N VAL A 11 20.41 -28.23 -8.29
CA VAL A 11 19.25 -27.77 -7.55
C VAL A 11 19.42 -26.31 -7.09
N LEU A 12 18.34 -25.54 -7.11
CA LEU A 12 18.23 -24.27 -6.39
C LEU A 12 17.39 -24.47 -5.14
N ILE A 13 17.90 -23.95 -4.03
CA ILE A 13 17.27 -24.07 -2.72
C ILE A 13 16.90 -22.67 -2.21
N GLY A 14 15.80 -22.55 -1.49
CA GLY A 14 15.44 -21.29 -0.85
C GLY A 14 16.39 -20.97 0.30
N LYS A 15 16.64 -19.67 0.53
CA LYS A 15 17.60 -19.17 1.52
C LYS A 15 17.33 -19.72 2.92
N LYS A 16 16.07 -19.65 3.36
CA LYS A 16 15.68 -20.15 4.69
C LYS A 16 15.95 -21.64 4.85
N LEU A 17 15.65 -22.45 3.83
CA LEU A 17 15.90 -23.90 3.86
C LEU A 17 17.41 -24.21 3.88
N ALA A 18 18.21 -23.46 3.11
CA ALA A 18 19.67 -23.60 3.10
C ALA A 18 20.27 -23.29 4.49
N ASP A 19 19.84 -22.19 5.10
CA ASP A 19 20.29 -21.76 6.43
C ASP A 19 19.92 -22.80 7.50
N THR A 20 18.68 -23.31 7.48
CA THR A 20 18.20 -24.33 8.43
C THR A 20 18.98 -25.65 8.32
N LEU A 21 19.37 -26.04 7.10
CA LEU A 21 20.12 -27.27 6.86
C LEU A 21 21.64 -27.09 6.92
N GLY A 22 22.14 -25.86 7.10
CA GLY A 22 23.57 -25.54 7.06
C GLY A 22 24.21 -25.82 5.69
N LEU A 23 23.44 -25.70 4.61
CA LEU A 23 23.88 -26.02 3.25
C LEU A 23 24.27 -24.75 2.48
N ALA A 24 25.31 -24.85 1.66
CA ALA A 24 25.79 -23.76 0.81
C ALA A 24 25.88 -24.23 -0.66
N THR A 25 26.07 -23.29 -1.58
CA THR A 25 26.35 -23.60 -2.98
C THR A 25 27.56 -24.53 -3.11
N GLY A 26 27.42 -25.60 -3.88
CA GLY A 26 28.43 -26.66 -4.04
C GLY A 26 28.21 -27.88 -3.14
N HIS A 27 27.39 -27.80 -2.08
CA HIS A 27 27.02 -28.98 -1.30
C HIS A 27 26.04 -29.89 -2.04
N GLN A 28 25.98 -31.16 -1.66
CA GLN A 28 24.98 -32.11 -2.16
C GLN A 28 23.73 -32.10 -1.27
N LEU A 29 22.57 -31.98 -1.90
CA LEU A 29 21.26 -32.15 -1.31
C LEU A 29 20.67 -33.48 -1.78
N ARG A 30 20.35 -34.36 -0.83
CA ARG A 30 19.65 -35.61 -1.13
C ARG A 30 18.15 -35.37 -1.02
N LEU A 31 17.47 -35.42 -2.16
CA LEU A 31 16.01 -35.35 -2.23
C LEU A 31 15.44 -36.77 -2.22
N ARG A 32 14.35 -36.93 -1.48
CA ARG A 32 13.54 -38.15 -1.46
C ARG A 32 12.12 -37.80 -1.85
N SER A 33 11.61 -38.42 -2.90
CA SER A 33 10.21 -38.30 -3.26
C SER A 33 9.31 -39.17 -2.37
N ASP A 34 8.01 -38.85 -2.37
CA ASP A 34 6.94 -39.66 -1.79
C ASP A 34 6.89 -41.08 -2.38
N GLN A 35 7.33 -41.24 -3.63
CA GLN A 35 7.47 -42.54 -4.30
C GLN A 35 8.72 -43.33 -3.87
N GLY A 36 9.53 -42.80 -2.95
CA GLY A 36 10.73 -43.47 -2.44
C GLY A 36 11.96 -43.38 -3.35
N VAL A 37 11.88 -42.62 -4.45
CA VAL A 37 13.03 -42.33 -5.31
C VAL A 37 13.96 -41.36 -4.59
N ASN A 38 15.24 -41.71 -4.52
CA ASN A 38 16.27 -40.85 -3.95
C ASN A 38 17.17 -40.33 -5.08
N GLU A 39 17.33 -39.01 -5.15
CA GLU A 39 18.28 -38.37 -6.07
C GLU A 39 19.16 -37.39 -5.29
N SER A 40 20.46 -37.45 -5.52
CA SER A 40 21.42 -36.49 -4.95
C SER A 40 21.75 -35.43 -5.99
N LEU A 41 21.51 -34.17 -5.65
CA LEU A 41 21.70 -33.02 -6.53
C LEU A 41 22.69 -32.04 -5.90
N THR A 42 23.52 -31.40 -6.72
CA THR A 42 24.44 -30.36 -6.24
C THR A 42 23.76 -29.00 -6.22
N ILE A 43 23.89 -28.27 -5.12
CA ILE A 43 23.29 -26.93 -4.97
C ILE A 43 24.04 -25.95 -5.88
N ALA A 44 23.40 -25.52 -6.96
CA ALA A 44 23.97 -24.54 -7.89
C ALA A 44 23.75 -23.10 -7.43
N GLY A 45 22.73 -22.85 -6.59
CA GLY A 45 22.39 -21.52 -6.16
C GLY A 45 21.37 -21.52 -5.02
N VAL A 46 21.34 -20.39 -4.31
CA VAL A 46 20.36 -20.11 -3.27
C VAL A 46 19.50 -18.95 -3.76
N PHE A 47 18.17 -19.10 -3.74
CA PHE A 47 17.24 -18.02 -4.09
C PHE A 47 16.51 -17.51 -2.85
N SER A 48 15.96 -16.30 -2.93
CA SER A 48 15.05 -15.79 -1.90
C SER A 48 13.88 -15.06 -2.54
N PHE A 49 12.67 -15.41 -2.11
CA PHE A 49 11.43 -14.69 -2.43
C PHE A 49 11.16 -13.54 -1.45
N GLY A 50 11.99 -13.36 -0.42
CA GLY A 50 11.77 -12.39 0.67
C GLY A 50 10.68 -12.81 1.67
N LEU A 51 10.13 -14.03 1.51
CA LEU A 51 9.13 -14.62 2.37
C LEU A 51 9.66 -15.94 2.94
N ASP A 52 10.05 -15.93 4.22
CA ASP A 52 10.67 -17.08 4.91
C ASP A 52 9.86 -18.37 4.72
N ALA A 53 8.53 -18.31 4.86
CA ALA A 53 7.65 -19.47 4.72
C ALA A 53 7.65 -20.08 3.32
N LEU A 54 7.97 -19.31 2.27
CA LEU A 54 8.13 -19.84 0.90
C LEU A 54 9.54 -20.37 0.68
N ASP A 55 10.54 -19.62 1.15
CA ASP A 55 11.96 -19.99 1.02
C ASP A 55 12.30 -21.26 1.80
N GLU A 56 11.55 -21.60 2.86
CA GLU A 56 11.76 -22.81 3.64
C GLU A 56 11.24 -24.09 2.96
N ARG A 57 10.22 -23.98 2.09
CA ARG A 57 9.51 -25.15 1.53
C ARG A 57 9.67 -25.34 0.02
N THR A 58 10.44 -24.49 -0.65
CA THR A 58 10.54 -24.47 -2.11
C THR A 58 11.93 -24.88 -2.58
N VAL A 59 11.98 -25.79 -3.55
CA VAL A 59 13.20 -26.28 -4.19
C VAL A 59 12.95 -26.35 -5.69
N TYR A 60 13.86 -25.81 -6.50
CA TYR A 60 13.78 -25.90 -7.96
C TYR A 60 14.83 -26.85 -8.49
N VAL A 61 14.40 -27.80 -9.32
CA VAL A 61 15.25 -28.73 -10.06
C VAL A 61 14.96 -28.62 -11.54
N ASN A 62 15.84 -29.14 -12.38
CA ASN A 62 15.54 -29.19 -13.80
C ASN A 62 14.41 -30.19 -14.09
N LEU A 63 13.70 -30.01 -15.21
CA LEU A 63 12.55 -30.84 -15.57
C LEU A 63 12.91 -32.33 -15.69
N LYS A 64 14.14 -32.66 -16.12
CA LYS A 64 14.59 -34.05 -16.25
C LYS A 64 14.71 -34.75 -14.88
N SER A 65 15.35 -34.13 -13.89
CA SER A 65 15.42 -34.67 -12.53
C SER A 65 14.05 -34.66 -11.85
N ALA A 66 13.21 -33.63 -12.08
CA ALA A 66 11.84 -33.62 -11.57
C ALA A 66 11.03 -34.84 -12.04
N ARG A 67 11.13 -35.20 -13.33
CA ARG A 67 10.46 -36.39 -13.89
C ARG A 67 10.97 -37.70 -13.29
N GLY A 68 12.26 -37.80 -13.05
CA GLY A 68 12.89 -38.94 -12.38
C GLY A 68 12.42 -39.09 -10.93
N LEU A 69 12.44 -38.00 -10.16
CA LEU A 69 12.00 -37.96 -8.77
C LEU A 69 10.51 -38.27 -8.59
N LEU A 70 9.65 -37.66 -9.42
CA LEU A 70 8.19 -37.76 -9.31
C LEU A 70 7.59 -38.97 -10.05
N GLY A 71 8.42 -39.79 -10.71
CA GLY A 71 7.93 -40.94 -11.47
C GLY A 71 7.01 -40.57 -12.63
N VAL A 72 7.21 -39.40 -13.24
CA VAL A 72 6.42 -38.91 -14.38
C VAL A 72 7.27 -38.96 -15.65
N PRO A 73 7.37 -40.12 -16.33
CA PRO A 73 8.29 -40.29 -17.46
C PRO A 73 7.95 -39.41 -18.67
N GLN A 74 6.66 -39.10 -18.88
CA GLN A 74 6.19 -38.18 -19.92
C GLN A 74 5.08 -37.26 -19.42
N GLY A 75 4.99 -36.06 -20.00
CA GLY A 75 4.02 -35.03 -19.62
C GLY A 75 4.54 -34.02 -18.60
N VAL A 76 3.62 -33.18 -18.12
CA VAL A 76 3.82 -32.18 -17.06
C VAL A 76 2.54 -32.11 -16.21
N ASN A 77 2.68 -31.99 -14.89
CA ASN A 77 1.52 -31.96 -14.00
C ASN A 77 0.80 -30.59 -14.01
N ARG A 78 1.55 -29.51 -14.23
CA ARG A 78 1.04 -28.14 -14.23
C ARG A 78 1.86 -27.28 -15.17
N ILE A 79 1.16 -26.48 -15.97
CA ILE A 79 1.76 -25.40 -16.77
C ILE A 79 1.43 -24.09 -16.05
N GLN A 80 2.45 -23.29 -15.74
CA GLN A 80 2.26 -21.96 -15.16
C GLN A 80 2.51 -20.92 -16.24
N LEU A 81 1.53 -20.03 -16.43
CA LEU A 81 1.61 -18.92 -17.36
C LEU A 81 1.80 -17.64 -16.55
N LYS A 82 2.87 -16.91 -16.86
CA LYS A 82 3.10 -15.58 -16.29
C LYS A 82 2.47 -14.55 -17.21
N LEU A 83 1.57 -13.74 -16.66
CA LEU A 83 0.98 -12.59 -17.35
C LEU A 83 1.74 -11.32 -16.96
N ASP A 84 1.78 -10.36 -17.88
CA ASP A 84 2.32 -9.02 -17.58
C ASP A 84 1.40 -8.26 -16.60
N ASP A 85 0.08 -8.39 -16.80
CA ASP A 85 -0.93 -7.93 -15.85
C ASP A 85 -1.43 -9.11 -14.99
N LEU A 86 -1.14 -9.04 -13.69
CA LEU A 86 -1.60 -10.03 -12.72
C LEU A 86 -3.13 -10.02 -12.55
N TRP A 87 -3.79 -8.88 -12.75
CA TRP A 87 -5.23 -8.74 -12.53
C TRP A 87 -6.07 -9.26 -13.70
N ALA A 88 -5.46 -9.45 -14.88
CA ALA A 88 -6.08 -10.10 -16.03
C ALA A 88 -6.22 -11.63 -15.86
N ALA A 89 -5.62 -12.23 -14.82
CA ALA A 89 -5.58 -13.67 -14.64
C ALA A 89 -6.97 -14.36 -14.58
N PRO A 90 -8.00 -13.82 -13.89
CA PRO A 90 -9.33 -14.44 -13.87
C PRO A 90 -10.00 -14.47 -15.25
N GLU A 91 -9.88 -13.37 -16.01
CA GLU A 91 -10.42 -13.27 -17.36
C GLU A 91 -9.71 -14.25 -18.31
N PHE A 92 -8.38 -14.26 -18.26
CA PHE A 92 -7.57 -15.15 -19.10
C PHE A 92 -7.80 -16.64 -18.79
N ALA A 93 -7.96 -16.98 -17.51
CA ALA A 93 -8.33 -18.34 -17.10
C ALA A 93 -9.70 -18.75 -17.65
N GLY A 94 -10.68 -17.83 -17.64
CA GLY A 94 -12.01 -18.04 -18.22
C GLY A 94 -11.99 -18.28 -19.73
N LEU A 95 -11.00 -17.75 -20.44
CA LEU A 95 -10.82 -17.95 -21.89
C LEU A 95 -10.08 -19.26 -22.21
N ILE A 96 -8.97 -19.53 -21.54
CA ILE A 96 -8.11 -20.69 -21.84
C ILE A 96 -8.73 -22.02 -21.41
N GLY A 97 -9.42 -22.05 -20.27
CA GLY A 97 -10.00 -23.29 -19.74
C GLY A 97 -10.89 -23.99 -20.77
N PRO A 98 -11.94 -23.31 -21.29
CA PRO A 98 -12.80 -23.86 -22.33
C PRO A 98 -12.08 -24.15 -23.66
N ALA A 99 -11.13 -23.30 -24.06
CA ALA A 99 -10.42 -23.45 -25.33
C ALA A 99 -9.49 -24.67 -25.38
N THR A 100 -8.94 -25.06 -24.21
CA THR A 100 -7.98 -26.17 -24.10
C THR A 100 -8.60 -27.43 -23.51
N GLY A 101 -9.76 -27.34 -22.87
CA GLY A 101 -10.37 -28.41 -22.09
C GLY A 101 -9.60 -28.73 -20.80
N LEU A 102 -8.67 -27.86 -20.38
CA LEU A 102 -7.86 -28.01 -19.17
C LEU A 102 -8.41 -27.14 -18.04
N GLU A 103 -8.16 -27.54 -16.79
CA GLU A 103 -8.49 -26.72 -15.63
C GLU A 103 -7.53 -25.52 -15.53
N ALA A 104 -8.04 -24.32 -15.81
CA ALA A 104 -7.29 -23.07 -15.68
C ALA A 104 -7.66 -22.37 -14.36
N THR A 105 -6.74 -22.35 -13.40
CA THR A 105 -6.94 -21.70 -12.09
C THR A 105 -6.15 -20.40 -12.00
N PRO A 106 -6.80 -19.23 -11.80
CA PRO A 106 -6.09 -17.97 -11.61
C PRO A 106 -5.45 -17.90 -10.23
N TRP A 107 -4.36 -17.15 -10.10
CA TRP A 107 -3.65 -16.99 -8.84
C TRP A 107 -4.54 -16.41 -7.72
N THR A 108 -5.55 -15.61 -8.08
CA THR A 108 -6.51 -14.99 -7.15
C THR A 108 -7.35 -16.03 -6.42
N THR A 109 -7.67 -17.16 -7.06
CA THR A 109 -8.40 -18.27 -6.42
C THR A 109 -7.48 -19.03 -5.47
N SER A 110 -6.27 -19.37 -5.90
CA SER A 110 -5.31 -20.09 -5.06
C SER A 110 -4.82 -19.28 -3.86
N ASN A 111 -4.88 -17.95 -3.94
CA ASN A 111 -4.40 -17.03 -2.91
C ASN A 111 -5.53 -16.15 -2.34
N ALA A 112 -6.77 -16.63 -2.37
CA ALA A 112 -7.94 -15.85 -1.93
C ALA A 112 -7.81 -15.34 -0.48
N GLN A 113 -7.17 -16.10 0.41
CA GLN A 113 -6.92 -15.68 1.80
C GLN A 113 -5.91 -14.53 1.90
N LEU A 114 -4.88 -14.50 1.04
CA LEU A 114 -3.94 -13.38 0.98
C LEU A 114 -4.65 -12.14 0.45
N LEU A 115 -5.45 -12.28 -0.62
CA LEU A 115 -6.19 -11.18 -1.21
C LEU A 115 -7.20 -10.58 -0.22
N SER A 116 -7.97 -11.42 0.48
CA SER A 116 -8.92 -10.94 1.49
C SER A 116 -8.24 -10.25 2.67
N GLY A 117 -7.05 -10.74 3.08
CA GLY A 117 -6.22 -10.08 4.08
C GLY A 117 -5.74 -8.70 3.63
N LEU A 118 -5.26 -8.57 2.39
CA LEU A 118 -4.84 -7.30 1.80
C LEU A 118 -6.01 -6.33 1.67
N ASP A 119 -7.18 -6.80 1.23
CA ASP A 119 -8.40 -5.99 1.13
C ASP A 119 -8.87 -5.51 2.51
N ALA A 120 -8.86 -6.37 3.52
CA ALA A 120 -9.22 -6.01 4.90
C ALA A 120 -8.25 -4.96 5.47
N GLN A 121 -6.95 -5.12 5.21
CA GLN A 121 -5.93 -4.15 5.59
C GLN A 121 -6.14 -2.80 4.88
N ALA A 122 -6.42 -2.81 3.58
CA ALA A 122 -6.68 -1.59 2.80
C ALA A 122 -7.94 -0.86 3.28
N ARG A 123 -9.02 -1.59 3.59
CA ARG A 123 -10.25 -1.03 4.18
C ARG A 123 -9.98 -0.43 5.56
N SER A 124 -9.25 -1.12 6.42
CA SER A 124 -8.90 -0.62 7.75
C SER A 124 -8.09 0.67 7.66
N GLY A 125 -7.09 0.72 6.77
CA GLY A 125 -6.32 1.94 6.50
C GLY A 125 -7.18 3.09 5.98
N THR A 126 -8.19 2.80 5.16
CA THR A 126 -9.15 3.80 4.66
C THR A 126 -10.00 4.37 5.78
N ILE A 127 -10.49 3.53 6.69
CA ILE A 127 -11.26 3.97 7.87
C ILE A 127 -10.43 4.89 8.76
N ILE A 128 -9.18 4.52 9.07
CA ILE A 128 -8.27 5.34 9.90
C ILE A 128 -8.05 6.72 9.25
N LYS A 129 -7.80 6.76 7.94
CA LYS A 129 -7.65 8.03 7.19
C LYS A 129 -8.90 8.90 7.26
N ALA A 130 -10.09 8.29 7.18
CA ALA A 130 -11.35 9.02 7.28
C ALA A 130 -11.55 9.64 8.68
N PHE A 131 -11.29 8.88 9.75
CA PHE A 131 -11.34 9.41 11.12
C PHE A 131 -10.32 10.53 11.34
N ALA A 132 -9.09 10.39 10.84
CA ALA A 132 -8.09 11.44 10.91
C ALA A 132 -8.55 12.73 10.23
N LEU A 133 -9.17 12.62 9.05
CA LEU A 133 -9.72 13.78 8.33
C LEU A 133 -10.83 14.47 9.13
N ILE A 134 -11.75 13.70 9.73
CA ILE A 134 -12.83 14.25 10.57
C ILE A 134 -12.25 15.01 11.77
N THR A 135 -11.25 14.44 12.45
CA THR A 135 -10.58 15.09 13.58
C THR A 135 -9.94 16.42 13.17
N ILE A 136 -9.28 16.47 12.01
CA ILE A 136 -8.69 17.71 11.46
C ILE A 136 -9.78 18.75 11.19
N VAL A 137 -10.88 18.36 10.55
CA VAL A 137 -12.01 19.25 10.24
C VAL A 137 -12.58 19.87 11.53
N ILE A 138 -12.83 19.06 12.56
CA ILE A 138 -13.37 19.53 13.84
C ILE A 138 -12.37 20.47 14.53
N GLY A 139 -11.07 20.14 14.51
CA GLY A 139 -10.02 20.96 15.11
C GLY A 139 -9.93 22.34 14.47
N ILE A 140 -9.91 22.40 13.13
CA ILE A 140 -9.88 23.67 12.38
C ILE A 140 -11.15 24.49 12.63
N ALA A 141 -12.33 23.85 12.56
CA ALA A 141 -13.59 24.53 12.82
C ALA A 141 -13.61 25.15 14.23
N SER A 142 -13.17 24.41 15.24
CA SER A 142 -13.11 24.88 16.64
C SER A 142 -12.14 26.06 16.80
N ALA A 143 -10.96 25.99 16.19
CA ALA A 143 -9.98 27.07 16.23
C ALA A 143 -10.48 28.35 15.53
N LEU A 144 -11.11 28.21 14.37
CA LEU A 144 -11.68 29.34 13.62
C LEU A 144 -12.89 29.95 14.33
N LEU A 145 -13.74 29.13 14.96
CA LEU A 145 -14.85 29.62 15.79
C LEU A 145 -14.32 30.46 16.96
N LEU A 146 -13.28 29.99 17.65
CA LEU A 146 -12.65 30.75 18.73
C LEU A 146 -12.01 32.06 18.22
N SER A 147 -11.33 32.02 17.07
CA SER A 147 -10.77 33.20 16.41
C SER A 147 -11.86 34.23 16.09
N THR A 148 -12.96 33.76 15.52
CA THR A 148 -14.14 34.58 15.21
C THR A 148 -14.71 35.23 16.46
N TYR A 149 -14.87 34.46 17.54
CA TYR A 149 -15.40 34.97 18.81
C TYR A 149 -14.54 36.10 19.37
N ARG A 150 -13.21 35.92 19.40
CA ARG A 150 -12.27 36.93 19.91
C ARG A 150 -12.23 38.21 19.07
N ARG A 151 -12.53 38.13 17.76
CA ARG A 151 -12.48 39.25 16.83
C ARG A 151 -13.87 39.82 16.49
N ARG A 152 -14.92 39.52 17.26
CA ARG A 152 -16.29 39.99 16.97
C ARG A 152 -16.41 41.52 16.86
N SER A 153 -15.71 42.27 17.72
CA SER A 153 -15.67 43.74 17.69
C SER A 153 -15.07 44.26 16.38
N GLU A 154 -13.92 43.71 15.97
CA GLU A 154 -13.26 44.05 14.71
C GLU A 154 -14.17 43.77 13.49
N ILE A 155 -14.87 42.63 13.51
CA ILE A 155 -15.83 42.25 12.45
C ILE A 155 -17.02 43.22 12.42
N GLY A 156 -17.53 43.60 13.59
CA GLY A 156 -18.61 44.59 13.73
C GLY A 156 -18.23 45.96 13.13
N ILE A 157 -17.02 46.43 13.42
CA ILE A 157 -16.48 47.68 12.84
C ILE A 157 -16.32 47.57 11.32
N MET A 158 -15.73 46.47 10.82
CA MET A 158 -15.63 46.24 9.37
C MET A 158 -17.00 46.23 8.68
N ARG A 159 -18.01 45.61 9.30
CA ARG A 159 -19.39 45.60 8.79
C ARG A 159 -20.02 47.00 8.83
N ALA A 160 -19.76 47.80 9.87
CA ALA A 160 -20.25 49.17 9.98
C ALA A 160 -19.63 50.10 8.92
N MET A 161 -18.39 49.84 8.50
CA MET A 161 -17.73 50.55 7.39
C MET A 161 -18.20 50.10 6.00
N GLY A 162 -19.17 49.18 5.90
CA GLY A 162 -19.79 48.76 4.64
C GLY A 162 -19.29 47.44 4.07
N SER A 163 -18.49 46.66 4.81
CA SER A 163 -18.05 45.34 4.34
C SER A 163 -19.22 44.36 4.19
N SER A 164 -19.26 43.64 3.07
CA SER A 164 -20.32 42.67 2.78
C SER A 164 -20.14 41.38 3.60
N ARG A 165 -21.26 40.69 3.89
CA ARG A 165 -21.24 39.38 4.57
C ARG A 165 -20.35 38.37 3.83
N GLY A 166 -20.43 38.34 2.50
CA GLY A 166 -19.62 37.46 1.66
C GLY A 166 -18.12 37.75 1.73
N PHE A 167 -17.71 39.01 1.87
CA PHE A 167 -16.30 39.36 2.06
C PHE A 167 -15.77 38.82 3.39
N VAL A 168 -16.54 38.96 4.48
CA VAL A 168 -16.18 38.39 5.78
C VAL A 168 -16.08 36.86 5.69
N GLU A 169 -17.05 36.20 5.05
CA GLU A 169 -17.00 34.74 4.85
C GLU A 169 -15.76 34.30 4.07
N MET A 170 -15.42 35.01 2.99
CA MET A 170 -14.26 34.71 2.14
C MET A 170 -12.95 34.82 2.91
N VAL A 171 -12.80 35.80 3.80
CA VAL A 171 -11.59 35.95 4.63
C VAL A 171 -11.40 34.73 5.54
N PHE A 172 -12.46 34.24 6.19
CA PHE A 172 -12.36 33.07 7.07
C PHE A 172 -12.13 31.78 6.28
N VAL A 173 -12.77 31.62 5.12
CA VAL A 173 -12.51 30.48 4.24
C VAL A 173 -11.06 30.49 3.72
N ALA A 174 -10.52 31.66 3.36
CA ALA A 174 -9.14 31.83 2.95
C ALA A 174 -8.16 31.51 4.08
N GLN A 175 -8.45 31.92 5.32
CA GLN A 175 -7.67 31.52 6.50
C GLN A 175 -7.68 30.00 6.69
N GLY A 176 -8.85 29.36 6.58
CA GLY A 176 -8.97 27.90 6.62
C GLY A 176 -8.18 27.21 5.52
N ALA A 177 -8.26 27.71 4.29
CA ALA A 177 -7.49 27.20 3.16
C ALA A 177 -5.98 27.31 3.39
N GLN A 178 -5.50 28.45 3.93
CA GLN A 178 -4.10 28.65 4.25
C GLN A 178 -3.61 27.68 5.34
N ILE A 179 -4.40 27.48 6.40
CA ILE A 179 -4.11 26.49 7.45
C ILE A 179 -4.06 25.08 6.85
N GLY A 180 -5.03 24.72 6.00
CA GLY A 180 -5.07 23.42 5.33
C GLY A 180 -3.90 23.18 4.39
N LEU A 181 -3.49 24.21 3.64
CA LEU A 181 -2.35 24.11 2.72
C LEU A 181 -1.04 23.95 3.47
N VAL A 182 -0.77 24.81 4.45
CA VAL A 182 0.46 24.75 5.25
C VAL A 182 0.50 23.45 6.05
N GLY A 183 -0.60 23.06 6.69
CA GLY A 183 -0.72 21.80 7.41
C GLY A 183 -0.54 20.58 6.50
N GLY A 184 -1.11 20.61 5.30
CA GLY A 184 -0.94 19.55 4.31
C GLY A 184 0.50 19.41 3.83
N LEU A 185 1.17 20.53 3.50
CA LEU A 185 2.57 20.53 3.08
C LEU A 185 3.51 20.04 4.18
N LEU A 186 3.33 20.54 5.41
CA LEU A 186 4.12 20.11 6.56
C LEU A 186 3.86 18.64 6.90
N GLY A 187 2.60 18.21 6.89
CA GLY A 187 2.22 16.81 7.12
C GLY A 187 2.80 15.87 6.07
N ALA A 188 2.76 16.25 4.79
CA ALA A 188 3.39 15.50 3.72
C ALA A 188 4.91 15.42 3.87
N GLY A 189 5.57 16.54 4.23
CA GLY A 189 7.01 16.58 4.47
C GLY A 189 7.43 15.72 5.66
N LEU A 190 6.72 15.80 6.79
CA LEU A 190 6.96 14.96 7.97
C LEU A 190 6.68 13.49 7.67
N GLY A 191 5.62 13.19 6.92
CA GLY A 191 5.32 11.83 6.47
C GLY A 191 6.40 11.27 5.56
N TRP A 192 6.91 12.06 4.63
CA TRP A 192 8.05 11.68 3.79
C TRP A 192 9.30 11.42 4.63
N LEU A 193 9.64 12.31 5.57
CA LEU A 193 10.79 12.13 6.46
C LEU A 193 10.67 10.85 7.30
N ALA A 194 9.49 10.58 7.86
CA ALA A 194 9.23 9.39 8.68
C ALA A 194 9.32 8.09 7.86
N LEU A 195 8.93 8.13 6.59
CA LEU A 195 8.95 6.96 5.70
C LEU A 195 10.27 6.80 4.94
N SER A 196 11.09 7.85 4.81
CA SER A 196 12.36 7.83 4.07
C SER A 196 13.38 6.77 4.51
N PRO A 197 13.44 6.32 5.79
CA PRO A 197 14.36 5.27 6.20
C PRO A 197 13.95 3.87 5.71
N PHE A 198 12.71 3.69 5.26
CA PHE A 198 12.22 2.38 4.82
C PHE A 198 12.68 2.07 3.38
N PRO A 199 13.22 0.86 3.14
CA PRO A 199 13.72 0.50 1.82
C PRO A 199 12.58 0.31 0.81
N PRO A 200 12.79 0.66 -0.47
CA PRO A 200 11.85 0.36 -1.54
C PRO A 200 11.78 -1.15 -1.81
N PRO A 201 10.70 -1.67 -2.43
CA PRO A 201 10.47 -3.11 -2.61
C PRO A 201 11.61 -3.90 -3.28
N GLY A 202 12.44 -3.25 -4.10
CA GLY A 202 13.59 -3.88 -4.76
C GLY A 202 14.85 -4.00 -3.89
N ALA A 203 14.89 -3.32 -2.74
CA ALA A 203 16.03 -3.29 -1.82
C ALA A 203 15.65 -3.76 -0.39
N THR A 204 14.42 -4.25 -0.20
CA THR A 204 13.93 -4.73 1.09
C THR A 204 14.49 -6.14 1.37
N GLU A 205 15.13 -6.32 2.52
CA GLU A 205 15.54 -7.64 2.99
C GLU A 205 14.33 -8.49 3.42
N ALA A 206 14.53 -9.81 3.51
CA ALA A 206 13.48 -10.73 3.93
C ALA A 206 12.90 -10.32 5.30
N GLY A 207 11.58 -10.12 5.37
CA GLY A 207 10.88 -9.65 6.56
C GLY A 207 10.81 -8.13 6.75
N GLY A 208 11.44 -7.33 5.90
CA GLY A 208 11.28 -5.87 5.91
C GLY A 208 9.92 -5.43 5.34
N LEU A 209 9.46 -4.22 5.71
CA LEU A 209 8.27 -3.60 5.12
C LEU A 209 8.68 -2.79 3.88
N PRO A 210 8.33 -3.24 2.66
CA PRO A 210 8.65 -2.51 1.45
C PRO A 210 7.74 -1.28 1.34
N ILE A 211 8.31 -0.08 1.39
CA ILE A 211 7.55 1.18 1.28
C ILE A 211 8.06 1.97 0.08
N GLU A 212 7.22 2.13 -0.94
CA GLU A 212 7.49 3.03 -2.06
C GLU A 212 7.12 4.46 -1.68
N VAL A 213 8.04 5.14 -1.00
CA VAL A 213 7.86 6.55 -0.60
C VAL A 213 7.56 7.42 -1.83
N ALA A 214 8.25 7.20 -2.96
CA ALA A 214 8.10 8.01 -4.16
C ALA A 214 6.73 7.89 -4.87
N ARG A 215 6.04 6.75 -4.75
CA ARG A 215 4.66 6.58 -5.28
C ARG A 215 3.58 7.01 -4.29
N GLY A 216 3.96 7.57 -3.14
CA GLY A 216 3.02 8.03 -2.13
C GLY A 216 2.01 9.03 -2.71
N GLY A 217 0.74 8.88 -2.32
CA GLY A 217 -0.36 9.78 -2.69
C GLY A 217 -0.32 11.14 -2.00
N TYR A 218 0.85 11.77 -1.84
CA TYR A 218 1.01 13.06 -1.16
C TYR A 218 0.19 14.18 -1.79
N PRO A 219 0.10 14.33 -3.12
CA PRO A 219 -0.77 15.34 -3.72
C PRO A 219 -2.24 15.16 -3.34
N LEU A 220 -2.69 13.90 -3.29
CA LEU A 220 -4.04 13.54 -2.89
C LEU A 220 -4.26 13.83 -1.40
N ALA A 221 -3.28 13.53 -0.54
CA ALA A 221 -3.34 13.83 0.90
C ALA A 221 -3.40 15.34 1.16
N ILE A 222 -2.56 16.14 0.48
CA ILE A 222 -2.56 17.60 0.57
C ILE A 222 -3.91 18.14 0.06
N GLY A 223 -4.40 17.64 -1.08
CA GLY A 223 -5.69 18.02 -1.64
C GLY A 223 -6.87 17.73 -0.71
N LEU A 224 -6.92 16.52 -0.13
CA LEU A 224 -7.96 16.16 0.85
C LEU A 224 -7.90 17.00 2.11
N THR A 225 -6.68 17.31 2.60
CA THR A 225 -6.51 18.15 3.79
C THR A 225 -6.95 19.58 3.51
N LEU A 226 -6.59 20.13 2.35
CA LEU A 226 -7.01 21.45 1.91
C LEU A 226 -8.53 21.54 1.77
N LEU A 227 -9.15 20.57 1.10
CA LEU A 227 -10.60 20.49 0.96
C LEU A 227 -11.29 20.36 2.32
N GLY A 228 -10.79 19.49 3.19
CA GLY A 228 -11.29 19.33 4.55
C GLY A 228 -11.22 20.63 5.35
N ALA A 229 -10.10 21.36 5.26
CA ALA A 229 -9.91 22.63 5.94
C ALA A 229 -10.85 23.73 5.41
N ILE A 230 -11.07 23.79 4.09
CA ILE A 230 -12.04 24.71 3.47
C ILE A 230 -13.45 24.39 3.99
N VAL A 231 -13.86 23.11 3.94
CA VAL A 231 -15.18 22.68 4.43
C VAL A 231 -15.35 23.01 5.92
N ALA A 232 -14.32 22.78 6.73
CA ALA A 232 -14.29 23.11 8.15
C ALA A 232 -14.50 24.62 8.41
N ALA A 233 -13.95 25.46 7.54
CA ALA A 233 -14.00 26.92 7.68
C ALA A 233 -15.35 27.54 7.32
N ILE A 234 -16.19 26.84 6.54
CA ILE A 234 -17.50 27.37 6.10
C ILE A 234 -18.44 27.64 7.29
N LEU A 235 -18.48 26.73 8.28
CA LEU A 235 -19.33 26.90 9.47
C LEU A 235 -18.98 28.16 10.29
N PRO A 236 -17.73 28.37 10.73
CA PRO A 236 -17.33 29.60 11.40
C PRO A 236 -17.45 30.84 10.53
N ALA A 237 -17.12 30.76 9.23
CA ALA A 237 -17.26 31.88 8.30
C ALA A 237 -18.70 32.42 8.28
N ARG A 238 -19.69 31.53 8.18
CA ARG A 238 -21.12 31.90 8.22
C ARG A 238 -21.54 32.43 9.59
N ALA A 239 -20.97 31.91 10.68
CA ALA A 239 -21.23 32.44 12.02
C ALA A 239 -20.66 33.87 12.18
N ALA A 240 -19.47 34.14 11.65
CA ALA A 240 -18.83 35.45 11.66
C ALA A 240 -19.62 36.50 10.89
N ALA A 241 -20.12 36.14 9.71
CA ALA A 241 -20.83 37.06 8.83
C ALA A 241 -22.22 37.47 9.35
N LYS A 242 -22.78 36.71 10.30
CA LYS A 242 -24.06 37.02 10.95
C LYS A 242 -23.95 37.95 12.17
N VAL A 243 -22.75 38.31 12.62
CA VAL A 243 -22.55 39.18 13.80
C VAL A 243 -23.08 40.59 13.53
N ASP A 244 -24.17 41.00 14.18
CA ASP A 244 -24.81 42.28 13.88
C ASP A 244 -24.08 43.49 14.49
N PRO A 245 -23.88 44.58 13.71
CA PRO A 245 -23.04 45.71 14.15
C PRO A 245 -23.61 46.44 15.37
N VAL A 246 -24.94 46.44 15.53
CA VAL A 246 -25.65 47.20 16.57
C VAL A 246 -25.50 46.56 17.94
N GLU A 247 -25.54 45.23 18.04
CA GLU A 247 -25.33 44.51 19.31
C GLU A 247 -23.90 44.65 19.84
N VAL A 248 -22.91 44.77 18.94
CA VAL A 248 -21.49 44.78 19.29
C VAL A 248 -21.02 46.14 19.80
N ILE A 249 -21.69 47.23 19.45
CA ILE A 249 -21.36 48.58 19.93
C ILE A 249 -22.05 48.89 21.28
N SER A 250 -23.08 48.12 21.64
CA SER A 250 -23.82 48.26 22.90
C SER A 250 -23.31 47.40 24.07
N GLN A 251 -22.28 46.58 23.84
CA GLN A 251 -21.57 45.78 24.87
C GLN A 251 -20.16 46.32 25.10
#